data_AF-A0A7V4HU03-F1
#
_entry.id   AF-A0A7V4HU03-F1
#
_cell.length_a   1.000
_cell.length_b   1.000
_cell.length_c   1.000
_cell.angle_alpha   90.00
_cell.angle_beta   90.00
_cell.angle_gamma   90.00
#
_symmetry.space_group_name_H-M   'P 1'
#
loop_
_entity.id
_entity.type
_entity.pdbx_description
1 polymer ?
#
loop_
_entity_poly.entity_id
_entity_poly.type
_entity_poly.pdbx_seq_one_letter_code
_entity_poly.pdbx_strand_id
1 'polypeptide(L)'
;MRTLVSDDTAEHLLDFLASDGAGNQWAYFAELGEWELLYNLYHEPHFVGRLARNLAARGLAETRRASHGMQLRLTPVGIALAGERKRAAAGADTSP
;
A
#
# COMPACT_ATOMS: atom_id res chain seq x y z
N MET A 1 -15.95 4.73 -13.86
CA MET A 1 -16.16 4.14 -12.52
C MET A 1 -15.04 3.17 -12.09
N ARG A 2 -13.88 3.11 -12.77
CA ARG A 2 -12.80 2.13 -12.51
C ARG A 2 -11.63 2.70 -11.69
N THR A 3 -11.55 4.02 -11.56
CA THR A 3 -10.42 4.73 -10.91
C THR A 3 -10.53 4.74 -9.39
N LEU A 4 -11.74 5.01 -8.85
CA LEU A 4 -11.99 5.10 -7.40
C LEU A 4 -11.63 3.81 -6.63
N VAL A 5 -12.04 2.65 -7.14
CA VAL A 5 -11.74 1.36 -6.51
C VAL A 5 -10.23 1.09 -6.45
N SER A 6 -9.47 1.58 -7.44
CA SER A 6 -8.01 1.43 -7.46
C SER A 6 -7.32 2.35 -6.45
N ASP A 7 -7.88 3.52 -6.18
CA ASP A 7 -7.29 4.49 -5.25
C ASP A 7 -7.54 4.05 -3.80
N ASP A 8 -8.76 3.64 -3.46
CA ASP A 8 -9.10 3.10 -2.13
C ASP A 8 -8.25 1.86 -1.80
N THR A 9 -8.06 0.98 -2.78
CA THR A 9 -7.24 -0.22 -2.60
C THR A 9 -5.74 0.10 -2.47
N ALA A 10 -5.26 1.12 -3.19
CA ALA A 10 -3.88 1.59 -3.02
C ALA A 10 -3.67 2.20 -1.63
N GLU A 11 -4.69 2.86 -1.06
CA GLU A 11 -4.66 3.35 0.31
C GLU A 11 -4.64 2.22 1.34
N HIS A 12 -5.38 1.13 1.12
CA HIS A 12 -5.26 -0.06 1.98
C HIS A 12 -3.87 -0.70 1.92
N LEU A 13 -3.21 -0.68 0.76
CA LEU A 13 -1.82 -1.14 0.63
C LEU A 13 -0.86 -0.23 1.40
N LEU A 14 -1.07 1.09 1.30
CA LEU A 14 -0.30 2.08 2.06
C LEU A 14 -0.40 1.84 3.57
N ASP A 15 -1.63 1.67 4.07
CA ASP A 15 -1.91 1.46 5.50
C ASP A 15 -1.32 0.12 5.99
N PHE A 16 -1.38 -0.94 5.16
CA PHE A 16 -0.77 -2.24 5.45
C PHE A 16 0.76 -2.14 5.59
N LEU A 17 1.43 -1.55 4.60
CA LEU A 17 2.90 -1.40 4.60
C LEU A 17 3.40 -0.56 5.78
N ALA A 18 2.62 0.43 6.21
CA ALA A 18 2.95 1.22 7.39
C ALA A 18 2.73 0.48 8.71
N SER A 19 1.74 -0.43 8.77
CA SER A 19 1.37 -1.17 9.98
C SER A 19 2.33 -2.30 10.33
N ASP A 20 2.97 -2.90 9.31
CA ASP A 20 3.92 -4.01 9.50
C ASP A 20 5.31 -3.55 10.01
N GLY A 21 5.47 -2.28 10.37
CA GLY A 21 6.76 -1.69 10.73
C GLY A 21 7.74 -1.57 9.54
N ALA A 22 7.32 -2.07 8.36
CA ALA A 22 8.07 -2.09 7.11
C ALA A 22 7.98 -0.78 6.32
N GLY A 23 7.38 0.29 6.86
CA GLY A 23 7.17 1.54 6.11
C GLY A 23 8.45 2.06 5.42
N ASN A 24 9.63 1.88 6.02
CA ASN A 24 10.91 2.25 5.42
C ASN A 24 11.73 1.06 4.87
N GLN A 25 11.22 -0.16 4.98
CA GLN A 25 11.90 -1.37 4.50
C GLN A 25 11.41 -1.75 3.10
N TRP A 26 12.29 -2.41 2.35
CA TRP A 26 11.93 -2.96 1.05
C TRP A 26 11.21 -4.29 1.24
N ALA A 27 9.93 -4.34 0.89
CA ALA A 27 9.13 -5.55 0.83
C ALA A 27 9.08 -6.08 -0.61
N TYR A 28 9.19 -7.40 -0.79
CA TYR A 28 8.96 -8.04 -2.07
C TYR A 28 7.46 -8.11 -2.39
N PHE A 29 7.12 -7.98 -3.67
CA PHE A 29 5.72 -8.14 -4.09
C PHE A 29 5.16 -9.53 -3.73
N ALA A 30 6.03 -10.55 -3.72
CA ALA A 30 5.66 -11.91 -3.34
C ALA A 30 5.30 -12.06 -1.85
N GLU A 31 5.81 -11.18 -0.99
CA GLU A 31 5.50 -11.17 0.45
C GLU A 31 4.11 -10.56 0.72
N LEU A 32 3.54 -9.86 -0.27
CA LEU A 32 2.19 -9.29 -0.19
C LEU A 32 1.09 -10.29 -0.55
N GLY A 33 1.40 -11.59 -0.70
CA GLY A 33 0.46 -12.60 -1.16
C GLY A 33 -0.79 -12.73 -0.29
N GLU A 34 -0.66 -12.76 1.04
CA GLU A 34 -1.81 -12.85 1.95
C GLU A 34 -2.67 -11.58 1.89
N TRP A 35 -2.04 -10.41 1.81
CA TRP A 35 -2.74 -9.14 1.63
C TRP A 35 -3.45 -9.09 0.26
N GLU A 36 -2.79 -9.54 -0.80
CA GLU A 36 -3.35 -9.58 -2.14
C GLU A 36 -4.61 -10.44 -2.21
N LEU A 37 -4.66 -11.58 -1.49
CA LEU A 37 -5.86 -12.43 -1.45
C LEU A 37 -7.09 -11.73 -0.88
N LEU A 38 -6.91 -10.76 0.03
CA LEU A 38 -8.02 -10.01 0.64
C LEU A 38 -8.60 -8.94 -0.30
N TYR A 39 -7.77 -8.37 -1.17
CA TYR A 39 -8.14 -7.21 -1.99
C TYR A 39 -8.22 -7.50 -3.49
N ASN A 40 -7.57 -8.55 -3.99
CA ASN A 40 -7.59 -8.98 -5.39
C ASN A 40 -8.68 -10.04 -5.64
N LEU A 41 -9.94 -9.69 -5.36
CA LEU A 41 -11.09 -10.60 -5.43
C LEU A 41 -11.35 -11.18 -6.84
N TYR A 42 -10.83 -10.52 -7.87
CA TYR A 42 -10.98 -10.92 -9.27
C TYR A 42 -9.72 -11.56 -9.86
N HIS A 43 -8.71 -11.86 -9.03
CA HIS A 43 -7.43 -12.45 -9.46
C HIS A 43 -6.79 -11.71 -10.63
N GLU A 44 -6.83 -10.38 -10.59
CA GLU A 44 -6.29 -9.55 -11.66
C GLU A 44 -4.77 -9.74 -11.75
N PRO A 45 -4.23 -9.94 -12.97
CA PRO A 45 -2.78 -10.06 -13.15
C PRO A 45 -2.10 -8.73 -12.83
N HIS A 46 -0.90 -8.81 -12.23
CA HIS A 46 -0.09 -7.65 -11.85
C HIS A 46 -0.78 -6.66 -10.91
N PHE A 47 -1.74 -7.12 -10.11
CA PHE A 47 -2.54 -6.29 -9.21
C PHE A 47 -1.67 -5.43 -8.28
N VAL A 48 -0.82 -6.06 -7.47
CA VAL A 48 0.14 -5.38 -6.59
C VAL A 48 1.01 -4.39 -7.38
N GLY A 49 1.46 -4.76 -8.57
CA GLY A 49 2.28 -3.89 -9.41
C GLY A 49 1.55 -2.65 -9.93
N ARG A 50 0.23 -2.70 -10.15
CA ARG A 50 -0.56 -1.50 -10.48
C ARG A 50 -0.72 -0.59 -9.27
N LEU A 51 -1.01 -1.14 -8.09
CA LEU A 51 -1.15 -0.37 -6.86
C LEU A 51 0.18 0.29 -6.47
N ALA A 52 1.29 -0.45 -6.55
CA ALA A 52 2.62 0.09 -6.31
C ALA A 52 2.98 1.23 -7.28
N ARG A 53 2.57 1.13 -8.55
CA ARG A 53 2.71 2.23 -9.52
C ARG A 53 1.82 3.43 -9.20
N ASN A 54 0.59 3.22 -8.72
CA ASN A 54 -0.28 4.31 -8.27
C ASN A 54 0.37 5.07 -7.10
N LEU A 55 0.84 4.36 -6.08
CA LEU A 55 1.52 4.94 -4.93
C LEU A 55 2.82 5.67 -5.34
N ALA A 56 3.60 5.09 -6.25
CA ALA A 56 4.82 5.71 -6.75
C ALA A 56 4.54 6.99 -7.57
N ALA A 57 3.49 6.99 -8.40
CA ALA A 57 3.08 8.18 -9.15
C ALA A 57 2.64 9.33 -8.21
N ARG A 58 2.17 9.00 -7.01
CA ARG A 58 1.81 9.96 -5.95
C ARG A 58 3.00 10.34 -5.04
N GLY A 59 4.19 9.78 -5.28
CA GLY A 59 5.37 10.00 -4.42
C GLY A 59 5.28 9.35 -3.03
N LEU A 60 4.35 8.41 -2.83
CA LEU A 60 4.10 7.74 -1.55
C LEU A 60 4.91 6.45 -1.38
N ALA A 61 5.37 5.88 -2.49
CA ALA A 61 6.19 4.67 -2.49
C ALA A 61 7.28 4.75 -3.56
N GLU A 62 8.32 3.96 -3.37
CA GLU A 62 9.31 3.67 -4.39
C GLU A 62 9.22 2.20 -4.77
N THR A 63 9.52 1.90 -6.04
CA THR A 63 9.63 0.52 -6.51
C THR A 63 11.01 0.29 -7.11
N ARG A 64 11.52 -0.94 -6.97
CA ARG A 64 12.77 -1.35 -7.61
C ARG A 64 12.73 -2.81 -8.02
N ARG A 65 13.62 -3.18 -8.94
CA ARG A 65 13.89 -4.57 -9.27
C ARG A 65 15.09 -5.07 -8.48
N ALA A 66 14.96 -6.23 -7.88
CA ALA A 66 16.02 -6.98 -7.20
C ALA A 66 16.17 -8.38 -7.84
N SER A 67 17.15 -9.16 -7.39
CA SER A 67 17.44 -10.50 -7.93
C SER A 67 16.25 -11.46 -7.88
N HIS A 68 15.39 -11.33 -6.87
CA HIS A 68 14.23 -12.20 -6.65
C HIS A 68 12.89 -11.60 -7.09
N GLY A 69 12.90 -10.45 -7.77
CA GLY A 69 11.68 -9.83 -8.30
C GLY A 69 11.55 -8.35 -7.98
N MET A 70 10.29 -7.88 -7.95
CA MET A 70 9.98 -6.48 -7.65
C MET A 70 9.85 -6.26 -6.15
N GLN A 71 10.37 -5.12 -5.69
CA GLN A 71 10.23 -4.64 -4.33
C GLN A 71 9.57 -3.26 -4.31
N LEU A 72 8.92 -2.95 -3.20
CA LEU A 72 8.44 -1.62 -2.86
C LEU A 72 8.84 -1.22 -1.44
N ARG A 73 8.92 0.08 -1.19
CA ARG A 73 9.00 0.68 0.14
C ARG A 73 8.17 1.95 0.17
N LEU A 74 7.68 2.38 1.33
CA LEU A 74 7.08 3.71 1.43
C LEU A 74 8.17 4.79 1.46
N THR A 75 7.84 5.96 0.94
CA THR A 75 8.64 7.17 1.14
C THR A 75 8.34 7.76 2.52
N PRO A 76 9.16 8.70 3.02
CA PRO A 76 8.81 9.46 4.23
C PRO A 76 7.42 10.12 4.15
N VAL A 77 7.03 10.59 2.96
CA VAL A 77 5.69 11.16 2.70
C VAL A 77 4.61 10.10 2.84
N GLY A 78 4.81 8.91 2.27
CA GLY A 78 3.88 7.78 2.42
C GLY A 78 3.70 7.35 3.88
N ILE A 79 4.79 7.26 4.63
CA ILE A 79 4.76 6.92 6.06
C ILE A 79 3.97 7.97 6.85
N ALA A 80 4.23 9.25 6.60
CA ALA A 80 3.52 10.34 7.28
C ALA A 80 2.01 10.30 7.01
N LEU A 81 1.63 10.13 5.73
CA LEU A 81 0.23 10.03 5.32
C LEU A 81 -0.48 8.83 5.97
N ALA A 82 0.15 7.65 5.97
CA ALA A 82 -0.41 6.47 6.64
C ALA A 82 -0.59 6.71 8.15
N GLY A 83 0.36 7.40 8.79
CA GLY A 83 0.27 7.80 10.19
C GLY A 83 -0.88 8.78 10.47
N GLU A 84 -1.10 9.75 9.58
CA GLU A 84 -2.24 10.68 9.66
C GLU A 84 -3.57 9.94 9.54
N ARG A 85 -3.70 9.03 8.56
CA ARG A 85 -4.89 8.21 8.36
C ARG A 85 -5.19 7.33 9.57
N LYS A 86 -4.17 6.67 10.13
CA LYS A 86 -4.31 5.86 11.35
C LYS A 86 -4.81 6.68 12.54
N ARG A 87 -4.32 7.92 12.71
CA ARG A 87 -4.78 8.84 13.76
C ARG A 87 -6.21 9.32 13.52
N ALA A 88 -6.58 9.62 12.27
CA ALA A 88 -7.94 10.02 11.92
C ALA A 88 -8.96 8.90 12.21
N ALA A 89 -8.61 7.65 11.86
CA ALA A 89 -9.43 6.49 12.19
C ALA A 89 -9.61 6.30 13.71
N ALA A 90 -8.52 6.42 14.47
CA ALA A 90 -8.57 6.31 15.94
C ALA A 90 -9.34 7.45 16.62
N GLY A 91 -9.33 8.66 16.04
CA GLY A 91 -10.11 9.80 16.53
C GLY A 91 -11.61 9.69 16.23
N ALA A 92 -11.97 9.09 15.09
CA ALA A 92 -13.37 8.87 14.71
C ALA A 92 -14.08 7.85 15.62
N ASP A 93 -13.36 6.89 16.19
CA ASP A 93 -13.88 5.90 17.14
C ASP A 93 -14.15 6.46 18.55
N THR A 94 -13.86 7.75 18.81
CA THR A 94 -14.05 8.39 20.13
C THR A 94 -15.19 9.40 20.20
N SER A 95 -16.04 9.49 19.19
CA SER A 95 -17.28 10.26 19.25
C SER A 95 -18.47 9.37 19.67
N PRO A 96 -19.11 9.61 20.82
CA PRO A 96 -20.34 8.93 21.26
C PRO A 96 -21.57 9.34 20.45
#